data_AF-A0A533HZP5-F1
#
_entry.id   AF-A0A533HZP5-F1
#
_cell.length_a   1.000
_cell.length_b   1.000
_cell.length_c   1.000
_cell.angle_alpha   90.00
_cell.angle_beta   90.00
_cell.angle_gamma   90.00
#
_symmetry.space_group_name_H-M   'P 1'
#
loop_
_entity.id
_entity.type
_entity.pdbx_description
1 polymer ?
#
loop_
_entity_poly.entity_id
_entity_poly.type
_entity_poly.pdbx_seq_one_letter_code
_entity_poly.pdbx_strand_id
1 'polypeptide(L)' 'MAIGMAVKKGSFIYVYNEKNRQIFIKSGDLHGYTSSTVTVKNGAFLYTYNEKGQQVGVTSAR' A
#
# COMPACT_ATOMS: atom_id res chain seq x y z
N MET A 1 10.50 -7.85 5.96
CA MET A 1 10.52 -6.60 6.75
C MET A 1 9.08 -6.17 6.88
N ALA A 2 8.56 -5.92 8.07
CA ALA A 2 7.16 -5.53 8.19
C ALA A 2 6.94 -4.09 7.72
N ILE A 3 5.71 -3.81 7.30
CA ILE A 3 5.20 -2.46 7.03
C ILE A 3 4.95 -1.79 8.37
N GLY A 4 5.63 -0.68 8.63
CA GLY A 4 5.42 0.13 9.83
C GLY A 4 4.42 1.26 9.60
N MET A 5 4.42 1.84 8.40
CA MET A 5 3.61 3.02 8.09
C MET A 5 3.32 3.11 6.58
N ALA A 6 2.10 3.53 6.25
CA ALA A 6 1.73 3.94 4.89
C ALA A 6 1.15 5.36 4.93
N VAL A 7 1.73 6.26 4.13
CA VAL A 7 1.35 7.69 4.12
C VAL A 7 0.90 8.09 2.72
N LYS A 8 -0.31 8.65 2.61
CA LYS A 8 -0.77 9.28 1.37
C LYS A 8 -0.21 10.71 1.26
N LYS A 9 0.47 11.00 0.15
CA LYS A 9 0.94 12.34 -0.23
C LYS A 9 0.45 12.62 -1.65
N GLY A 10 -0.58 13.44 -1.78
CA GLY A 10 -1.24 13.69 -3.07
C GLY A 10 -1.83 12.40 -3.65
N SER A 11 -1.47 12.08 -4.90
CA SER A 11 -1.92 10.87 -5.61
C SER A 11 -1.03 9.64 -5.37
N PHE A 12 -0.10 9.71 -4.42
CA PHE A 12 0.87 8.65 -4.14
C PHE A 12 0.82 8.21 -2.68
N ILE A 13 1.13 6.93 -2.48
CA ILE A 13 1.20 6.26 -1.19
C ILE A 13 2.63 5.81 -1.00
N TYR A 14 3.24 6.31 0.06
CA TYR A 14 4.60 5.99 0.47
C TYR A 14 4.53 4.96 1.59
N VAL A 15 5.15 3.80 1.38
CA VAL A 15 5.17 2.72 2.35
C VAL A 15 6.55 2.65 2.98
N TYR A 16 6.59 2.61 4.30
CA TYR A 16 7.80 2.57 5.12
C TYR A 16 7.79 1.32 6.00
N ASN A 17 8.99 0.78 6.25
CA ASN A 17 9.16 -0.26 7.25
C ASN A 17 9.13 0.34 8.67
N GLU A 18 9.20 -0.53 9.67
CA GLU A 18 9.21 -0.17 11.09
C GLU A 18 10.39 0.73 11.50
N LYS A 19 11.44 0.84 10.68
CA LYS A 19 12.61 1.70 10.89
C LYS A 19 12.51 3.02 10.12
N ASN A 20 11.31 3.41 9.68
CA ASN A 20 11.05 4.59 8.85
C ASN A 20 11.82 4.61 7.51
N ARG A 21 12.30 3.46 7.01
CA ARG A 21 12.89 3.37 5.67
C ARG A 21 11.81 3.09 4.65
N GLN A 22 11.81 3.86 3.56
CA GLN A 22 10.90 3.65 2.46
C GLN A 22 11.13 2.26 1.84
N ILE A 23 10.04 1.54 1.62
CA ILE A 23 10.02 0.25 0.94
C ILE A 23 9.66 0.44 -0.52
N PHE A 24 8.52 1.08 -0.80
CA PHE A 24 8.02 1.33 -2.15
C PHE A 24 7.00 2.47 -2.18
N ILE A 25 6.65 2.89 -3.40
CA ILE A 25 5.62 3.91 -3.67
C ILE A 25 4.58 3.31 -4.62
N LYS A 26 3.30 3.62 -4.42
CA LYS A 26 2.19 3.30 -5.33
C LYS A 26 1.34 4.52 -5.62
N SER A 27 0.74 4.59 -6.81
CA SER A 27 -0.27 5.60 -7.13
C SER A 27 -1.66 5.12 -6.69
N GLY A 28 -2.48 6.07 -6.24
CA GLY A 28 -3.86 5.84 -5.81
C GLY A 28 -4.15 6.35 -4.41
N ASP A 29 -5.23 5.84 -3.84
CA ASP A 29 -5.73 6.19 -2.52
C ASP A 29 -5.44 5.07 -1.52
N LEU A 30 -4.88 5.43 -0.36
CA LEU A 30 -4.65 4.46 0.71
C LEU A 30 -6.00 3.98 1.24
N HIS A 31 -6.28 2.68 1.09
CA HIS A 31 -7.49 2.06 1.63
C HIS A 31 -7.26 1.51 3.04
N GLY A 32 -6.11 0.86 3.26
CA GLY A 32 -5.72 0.32 4.55
C GLY A 32 -4.38 -0.40 4.48
N TYR A 33 -3.81 -0.73 5.63
CA TYR A 33 -2.58 -1.51 5.71
C TYR A 33 -2.50 -2.33 6.99
N THR A 34 -1.71 -3.39 6.95
CA THR A 34 -1.33 -4.25 8.06
C THR A 34 0.20 -4.29 8.15
N SER A 35 0.76 -5.09 9.06
CA SER A 35 2.21 -5.31 9.14
C SER A 35 2.80 -6.04 7.92
N SER A 36 1.97 -6.67 7.08
CA SER A 36 2.42 -7.47 5.92
C SER A 36 1.82 -7.02 4.59
N THR A 37 0.73 -6.25 4.59
CA THR A 37 0.06 -5.82 3.35
C THR A 37 -0.36 -4.36 3.34
N VAL A 38 -0.41 -3.77 2.16
CA VAL A 38 -0.97 -2.45 1.87
C VAL A 38 -2.04 -2.61 0.80
N THR A 39 -3.21 -2.03 1.02
CA THR A 39 -4.29 -1.99 0.03
C THR A 39 -4.44 -0.57 -0.51
N VAL A 40 -4.36 -0.47 -1.83
CA VAL A 40 -4.46 0.78 -2.59
C VAL A 40 -5.72 0.74 -3.44
N LYS A 41 -6.59 1.73 -3.26
CA LYS A 41 -7.71 1.96 -4.16
C LYS A 41 -7.24 2.73 -5.38
N ASN A 42 -7.50 2.20 -6.56
CA ASN A 42 -7.28 2.89 -7.81
C ASN A 42 -8.51 2.70 -8.71
N GLY A 43 -9.29 3.77 -8.87
CA GLY A 43 -10.58 3.72 -9.54
C GLY A 43 -11.55 2.75 -8.87
N ALA A 44 -12.04 1.78 -9.64
CA ALA A 44 -13.02 0.77 -9.22
C ALA A 44 -12.40 -0.48 -8.57
N PHE A 45 -11.08 -0.49 -8.34
CA PHE A 45 -10.38 -1.67 -7.84
C PHE A 45 -9.55 -1.36 -6.59
N LEU A 46 -9.43 -2.37 -5.73
CA LEU A 46 -8.55 -2.43 -4.57
C LEU A 46 -7.40 -3.39 -4.90
N TYR A 47 -6.18 -2.88 -4.90
CA TYR A 47 -4.96 -3.65 -5.14
C TYR A 47 -4.23 -3.87 -3.84
N THR A 48 -3.99 -5.13 -3.49
CA THR A 48 -3.26 -5.50 -2.27
C THR A 48 -1.82 -5.84 -2.64
N TYR A 49 -0.87 -5.19 -1.97
CA TYR A 49 0.56 -5.40 -2.13
C TYR A 49 1.15 -5.96 -0.84
N ASN A 50 2.10 -6.88 -0.95
CA ASN A 50 2.87 -7.37 0.20
C ASN A 50 3.96 -6.38 0.62
N GLU A 51 4.71 -6.72 1.67
CA GLU A 51 5.81 -5.93 2.22
C GLU A 51 7.04 -5.81 1.28
N LYS A 52 7.03 -6.51 0.15
CA LYS A 52 8.02 -6.38 -0.93
C LYS A 52 7.52 -5.52 -2.10
N GLY A 53 6.30 -4.99 -2.01
CA GLY A 53 5.67 -4.20 -3.07
C GLY A 53 5.10 -5.02 -4.23
N GLN A 54 5.04 -6.35 -4.08
CA GLN A 54 4.47 -7.26 -5.07
C GLN A 54 2.95 -7.33 -4.87
N GLN A 55 2.19 -7.28 -5.96
CA GLN A 55 0.75 -7.43 -5.90
C GLN A 55 0.39 -8.88 -5.54
N VAL A 56 -0.42 -9.06 -4.51
CA VAL A 56 -0.89 -10.37 -4.03
C VAL A 56 -2.40 -10.55 -4.17
N GLY A 57 -3.14 -9.48 -4.49
CA GLY A 57 -4.58 -9.57 -4.69
C GLY A 57 -5.14 -8.36 -5.41
N VAL A 58 -6.31 -8.56 -6.00
CA VAL A 58 -7.16 -7.50 -6.56
C VAL A 58 -8.62 -7.83 -6.28
N THR A 59 -9.37 -6.84 -5.82
CA THR A 59 -10.80 -6.94 -5.53
C THR A 59 -11.52 -5.72 -6.09
N SER A 60 -12.77 -5.88 -6.51
CA SER A 60 -13.61 -4.74 -6.91
C SER A 60 -13.91 -3.87 -5.68
N ALA A 61 -13.82 -2.55 -5.82
CA ALA A 61 -14.12 -1.59 -4.74
C ALA A 61 -15.64 -1.32 -4.58
N ARG A 62 -16.48 -2.14 -5.21
CA ARG A 62 -17.94 -2.07 -5.21
C ARG A 62 -18.55 -2.96 -4.13
#